data_AF-A0A954UAK7-F1
#
_entry.id   AF-A0A954UAK7-F1
#
_cell.length_a   1.000
_cell.length_b   1.000
_cell.length_c   1.000
_cell.angle_alpha   90.00
_cell.angle_beta   90.00
_cell.angle_gamma   90.00
#
_symmetry.space_group_name_H-M   'P 1'
#
loop_
_entity.id
_entity.type
_entity.pdbx_description
1 polymer ?
#
loop_
_entity_poly.entity_id
_entity_poly.type
_entity_poly.pdbx_seq_one_letter_code
_entity_poly.pdbx_strand_id
1 'polypeptide(L)'
;AVHYVFRFLDADQDNLDTLKTAARSITHLGWGIDMVAADADVITDNEVQQLSGEHWQIAHSGGVPLRVPTLGTLDDLMRKHDDFLNRLTDEGFKPVPPLREFAVRNYRPSTQPEPRPYCVFTILKPDASGNRAFNTARRTRDVAAWIRHAVAEICEPADWPDFLQFVHGHDADRKPNRSENSSHRFQYLPLPTVNSKLHRVESLRRVMVVAPPGRQDRINFIRRRLLGHMLKWGNDEIGLLNVQPGKDWVREQYTCESAHWTSVTPVILDGYDDRNAAKTEKLLRKALSNAGINAEVAEFDWQPLGFMSGVEPVRAFVRPEKLHGTMVHIRIRFTHRLPGPLALGAGRYRGFGLLVNNA
;
A
#
# COMPACT_ATOMS: atom_id res chain seq x y z
N ALA A 1 15.36 19.81 -14.43
CA ALA A 1 14.71 19.36 -15.68
C ALA A 1 13.67 18.29 -15.33
N VAL A 2 12.61 18.16 -16.10
CA VAL A 2 11.59 17.11 -15.94
C VAL A 2 11.73 16.16 -17.12
N HIS A 3 11.86 14.85 -16.85
CA HIS A 3 12.02 13.83 -17.88
C HIS A 3 10.76 12.97 -17.95
N TYR A 4 10.16 12.87 -19.14
CA TYR A 4 9.10 11.91 -19.42
C TYR A 4 9.71 10.75 -20.20
N VAL A 5 9.68 9.56 -19.61
CA VAL A 5 10.29 8.35 -20.20
C VAL A 5 9.19 7.44 -20.71
N PHE A 6 9.24 7.12 -21.99
CA PHE A 6 8.32 6.20 -22.66
C PHE A 6 9.11 5.00 -23.17
N ARG A 7 8.56 3.79 -22.97
CA ARG A 7 9.08 2.58 -23.60
C ARG A 7 8.38 2.36 -24.93
N PHE A 8 9.14 2.22 -26.00
CA PHE A 8 8.64 1.86 -27.33
C PHE A 8 9.31 0.56 -27.79
N LEU A 9 8.65 -0.17 -28.69
CA LEU A 9 9.18 -1.40 -29.28
C LEU A 9 10.09 -1.03 -30.46
N ASP A 10 11.05 -1.90 -30.80
CA ASP A 10 12.12 -1.61 -31.77
C ASP A 10 11.66 -1.12 -33.16
N ALA A 11 10.38 -1.29 -33.51
CA ALA A 11 9.80 -0.90 -34.80
C ALA A 11 9.48 0.60 -34.96
N ASP A 12 9.69 1.44 -33.95
CA ASP A 12 9.25 2.86 -33.95
C ASP A 12 10.38 3.89 -34.19
N GLN A 13 11.60 3.48 -34.55
CA GLN A 13 12.73 4.41 -34.74
C GLN A 13 12.56 5.37 -35.93
N ASP A 14 11.75 5.01 -36.93
CA ASP A 14 11.57 5.78 -38.17
C ASP A 14 11.01 7.20 -37.95
N ASN A 15 10.32 7.44 -36.83
CA ASN A 15 9.72 8.74 -36.49
C ASN A 15 10.54 9.57 -35.49
N LEU A 16 11.72 9.11 -35.08
CA LEU A 16 12.50 9.78 -34.01
C LEU A 16 12.84 11.22 -34.35
N ASP A 17 13.31 11.51 -35.57
CA ASP A 17 13.68 12.86 -35.99
C ASP A 17 12.47 13.81 -36.01
N THR A 18 11.31 13.30 -36.39
CA THR A 18 10.05 14.05 -36.32
C THR A 18 9.68 14.36 -34.88
N LEU A 19 9.79 13.40 -33.97
CA LEU A 19 9.54 13.59 -32.54
C LEU A 19 10.53 14.57 -31.90
N LYS A 20 11.82 14.50 -32.25
CA LYS A 20 12.84 15.47 -31.80
C LYS A 20 12.53 16.89 -32.26
N THR A 21 12.16 17.04 -33.53
CA THR A 21 11.76 18.34 -34.10
C THR A 21 10.53 18.90 -33.39
N ALA A 22 9.52 18.06 -33.18
CA ALA A 22 8.30 18.44 -32.48
C ALA A 22 8.57 18.83 -31.02
N ALA A 23 9.39 18.07 -30.29
CA ALA A 23 9.78 18.38 -28.91
C ALA A 23 10.51 19.73 -28.82
N ARG A 24 11.49 19.97 -29.71
CA ARG A 24 12.24 21.24 -29.76
C ARG A 24 11.40 22.45 -30.14
N SER A 25 10.25 22.23 -30.76
CA SER A 25 9.29 23.30 -31.10
C SER A 25 8.42 23.72 -29.91
N ILE A 26 8.48 23.00 -28.77
CA ILE A 26 7.77 23.37 -27.55
C ILE A 26 8.52 24.52 -26.87
N THR A 27 7.91 25.70 -26.89
CA THR A 27 8.48 26.92 -26.29
C THR A 27 7.80 27.33 -24.98
N HIS A 28 6.57 26.88 -24.74
CA HIS A 28 5.80 27.25 -23.56
C HIS A 28 4.92 26.10 -23.08
N LEU A 29 4.63 26.07 -21.77
CA LEU A 29 3.62 25.20 -21.16
C LEU A 29 2.42 26.00 -20.64
N GLY A 30 1.33 25.29 -20.36
CA GLY A 30 0.13 25.85 -19.73
C GLY A 30 -0.57 26.88 -20.62
N TRP A 31 -0.73 28.10 -20.10
CA TRP A 31 -1.42 29.20 -20.79
C TRP A 31 -0.48 30.03 -21.67
N GLY A 32 0.72 29.53 -21.98
CA GLY A 32 1.69 30.21 -22.83
C GLY A 32 2.57 31.23 -22.08
N ILE A 33 2.55 31.22 -20.75
CA ILE A 33 3.34 32.14 -19.91
C ILE A 33 4.62 31.49 -19.37
N ASP A 34 4.63 30.16 -19.26
CA ASP A 34 5.75 29.42 -18.70
C ASP A 34 6.67 28.97 -19.84
N MET A 35 7.72 29.74 -20.11
CA MET A 35 8.72 29.39 -21.11
C MET A 35 9.44 28.09 -20.75
N VAL A 36 9.62 27.24 -21.75
CA VAL A 36 10.35 25.97 -21.62
C VAL A 36 11.22 25.73 -22.84
N ALA A 37 12.25 24.90 -22.65
CA ALA A 37 12.94 24.22 -23.74
C ALA A 37 12.71 22.73 -23.54
N ALA A 38 12.37 22.02 -24.61
CA ALA A 38 12.22 20.58 -24.60
C ALA A 38 13.08 19.94 -25.69
N ASP A 39 13.51 18.71 -25.43
CA ASP A 39 14.20 17.86 -26.38
C ASP A 39 13.72 16.42 -26.17
N ALA A 40 13.98 15.56 -27.14
CA ALA A 40 13.72 14.14 -27.06
C ALA A 40 14.97 13.36 -27.46
N ASP A 41 15.20 12.20 -26.84
CA ASP A 41 16.22 11.27 -27.29
C ASP A 41 15.87 9.83 -26.93
N VAL A 42 16.55 8.89 -27.60
CA VAL A 42 16.50 7.47 -27.25
C VAL A 42 17.65 7.20 -26.29
N ILE A 43 17.30 6.73 -25.10
CA ILE A 43 18.25 6.34 -24.07
C ILE A 43 18.01 4.89 -23.66
N THR A 44 19.07 4.24 -23.22
CA THR A 44 19.04 2.88 -22.69
C THR A 44 18.43 2.82 -21.29
N ASP A 45 17.95 1.65 -20.87
CA ASP A 45 17.46 1.44 -19.50
C ASP A 45 18.51 1.79 -18.43
N ASN A 46 19.81 1.65 -18.72
CA ASN A 46 20.90 2.01 -17.81
C ASN A 46 21.04 3.54 -17.67
N GLU A 47 20.91 4.28 -18.78
CA GLU A 47 20.93 5.76 -18.76
C GLU A 47 19.70 6.32 -18.04
N VAL A 48 18.53 5.69 -18.19
CA VAL A 48 17.33 6.06 -17.41
C VAL A 48 17.59 6.01 -15.91
N GLN A 49 18.30 4.97 -15.43
CA GLN A 49 18.63 4.83 -14.00
C GLN A 49 19.61 5.90 -13.50
N GLN A 50 20.38 6.53 -14.39
CA GLN A 50 21.34 7.57 -14.05
C GLN A 50 20.74 8.98 -14.06
N LEU A 51 19.49 9.16 -14.52
CA LEU A 51 18.81 10.44 -14.50
C LEU A 51 18.69 10.97 -13.06
N SER A 52 19.15 12.19 -12.83
CA SER A 52 19.06 12.87 -11.54
C SER A 52 17.61 13.25 -11.20
N GLY A 53 17.27 13.27 -9.91
CA GLY A 53 15.99 13.77 -9.41
C GLY A 53 15.10 12.66 -8.83
N GLU A 54 13.85 13.02 -8.54
CA GLU A 54 12.87 12.06 -8.02
C GLU A 54 12.26 11.26 -9.16
N HIS A 55 12.38 9.94 -9.09
CA HIS A 55 11.81 9.06 -10.12
C HIS A 55 10.36 8.75 -9.81
N TRP A 56 9.46 8.99 -10.76
CA TRP A 56 8.05 8.64 -10.63
C TRP A 56 7.73 7.39 -11.42
N GLN A 57 7.00 6.47 -10.81
CA GLN A 57 6.62 5.19 -11.41
C GLN A 57 5.11 5.02 -11.37
N ILE A 58 4.57 4.21 -12.28
CA ILE A 58 3.16 3.86 -12.30
C ILE A 58 2.82 3.13 -10.99
N ALA A 59 1.81 3.63 -10.28
CA ALA A 59 1.23 2.99 -9.12
C ALA A 59 0.02 2.14 -9.55
N HIS A 60 -0.03 0.87 -9.13
CA HIS A 60 -1.18 0.01 -9.41
C HIS A 60 -2.37 0.25 -8.47
N SER A 61 -2.16 0.96 -7.36
CA SER A 61 -3.20 1.42 -6.43
C SER A 61 -2.79 2.72 -5.74
N GLY A 62 -3.75 3.60 -5.45
CA GLY A 62 -3.47 4.94 -4.90
C GLY A 62 -2.65 5.81 -5.87
N GLY A 63 -1.93 6.81 -5.37
CA GLY A 63 -1.04 7.68 -6.14
C GLY A 63 -1.71 8.93 -6.73
N VAL A 64 -0.93 9.72 -7.46
CA VAL A 64 -1.36 10.94 -8.16
C VAL A 64 -1.92 10.55 -9.54
N PRO A 65 -3.22 10.77 -9.81
CA PRO A 65 -3.81 10.46 -11.11
C PRO A 65 -3.35 11.46 -12.17
N LEU A 66 -2.67 10.98 -13.20
CA LEU A 66 -2.23 11.76 -14.36
C LEU A 66 -2.85 11.20 -15.64
N ARG A 67 -3.19 12.10 -16.57
CA ARG A 67 -3.60 11.70 -17.92
C ARG A 67 -2.37 11.26 -18.70
N VAL A 68 -2.47 10.11 -19.37
CA VAL A 68 -1.41 9.59 -20.23
C VAL A 68 -1.96 9.34 -21.63
N PRO A 69 -1.15 9.53 -22.68
CA PRO A 69 -1.57 9.27 -24.04
C PRO A 69 -1.87 7.77 -24.25
N THR A 70 -2.85 7.50 -25.11
CA THR A 70 -3.23 6.19 -25.63
C THR A 70 -3.25 6.25 -27.16
N LEU A 71 -3.48 5.10 -27.80
CA LEU A 71 -3.79 5.09 -29.23
C LEU A 71 -5.00 6.01 -29.50
N GLY A 72 -4.90 6.88 -30.51
CA GLY A 72 -5.90 7.90 -30.83
C GLY A 72 -5.76 9.24 -30.10
N THR A 73 -4.89 9.36 -29.08
CA THR A 73 -4.70 10.64 -28.38
C THR A 73 -4.18 11.74 -29.30
N LEU A 74 -3.29 11.43 -30.26
CA LEU A 74 -2.78 12.42 -31.21
C LEU A 74 -3.90 12.95 -32.12
N ASP A 75 -4.72 12.07 -32.68
CA ASP A 75 -5.84 12.45 -33.54
C ASP A 75 -6.83 13.35 -32.79
N ASP A 76 -7.13 13.02 -31.52
CA ASP A 76 -8.03 13.81 -30.70
C ASP A 76 -7.43 15.17 -30.29
N LEU A 77 -6.10 15.23 -30.10
CA LEU A 77 -5.37 16.49 -29.92
C LEU A 77 -5.42 17.37 -31.18
N MET A 78 -5.23 16.79 -32.36
CA MET A 78 -5.33 17.49 -33.65
C MET A 78 -6.74 18.04 -33.87
N ARG A 79 -7.77 17.21 -33.68
CA ARG A 79 -9.18 17.64 -33.71
C ARG A 79 -9.44 18.80 -32.75
N LYS A 80 -8.96 18.69 -31.50
CA LYS A 80 -9.14 19.74 -30.49
C LYS A 80 -8.42 21.04 -30.88
N HIS A 81 -7.25 20.96 -31.49
CA HIS A 81 -6.51 22.10 -32.01
C HIS A 81 -7.30 22.78 -33.15
N ASP A 82 -7.85 22.01 -34.08
CA ASP A 82 -8.69 22.54 -35.16
C ASP A 82 -9.97 23.20 -34.62
N ASP A 83 -10.63 22.57 -33.65
CA ASP A 83 -11.78 23.17 -32.95
C ASP A 83 -11.40 24.49 -32.25
N PHE A 84 -10.17 24.59 -31.72
CA PHE A 84 -9.68 25.82 -31.08
C PHE A 84 -9.43 26.93 -32.10
N LEU A 85 -8.81 26.62 -33.24
CA LEU A 85 -8.59 27.59 -34.31
C LEU A 85 -9.92 28.12 -34.87
N ASN A 86 -10.95 27.28 -34.90
CA ASN A 86 -12.27 27.60 -35.44
C ASN A 86 -13.31 27.97 -34.35
N ARG A 87 -12.88 28.30 -33.13
CA ARG A 87 -13.78 28.58 -31.99
C ARG A 87 -14.51 29.93 -32.08
N LEU A 88 -14.04 30.83 -32.94
CA LEU A 88 -14.67 32.12 -33.21
C LEU A 88 -15.29 32.06 -34.60
N THR A 89 -16.60 32.19 -34.66
CA THR A 89 -17.39 32.14 -35.88
C THR A 89 -18.28 33.38 -35.98
N ASP A 90 -18.88 33.62 -37.14
CA ASP A 90 -19.84 34.72 -37.33
C ASP A 90 -21.09 34.56 -36.44
N GLU A 91 -21.42 33.33 -36.03
CA GLU A 91 -22.50 33.00 -35.09
C GLU A 91 -22.08 33.14 -33.62
N GLY A 92 -20.83 33.53 -33.36
CA GLY A 92 -20.28 33.77 -32.04
C GLY A 92 -19.25 32.73 -31.59
N PHE A 93 -19.09 32.62 -30.26
CA PHE A 93 -18.09 31.76 -29.63
C PHE A 93 -18.59 30.32 -29.52
N LYS A 94 -17.86 29.39 -30.14
CA LYS A 94 -18.07 27.94 -30.03
C LYS A 94 -17.09 27.34 -29.00
N PRO A 95 -17.56 26.84 -27.85
CA PRO A 95 -16.69 26.25 -26.85
C PRO A 95 -15.91 25.03 -27.39
N VAL A 96 -14.61 24.98 -27.10
CA VAL A 96 -13.74 23.87 -27.51
C VAL A 96 -13.98 22.67 -26.58
N PRO A 97 -14.37 21.49 -27.09
CA PRO A 97 -14.59 20.32 -26.27
C PRO A 97 -13.32 19.88 -25.49
N PRO A 98 -13.48 19.20 -24.33
CA PRO A 98 -12.36 18.60 -23.63
C PRO A 98 -11.69 17.51 -24.50
N LEU A 99 -10.44 17.16 -24.15
CA LEU A 99 -9.80 15.96 -24.67
C LEU A 99 -10.64 14.75 -24.22
N ARG A 100 -10.79 13.78 -25.10
CA ARG A 100 -11.63 12.58 -24.96
C ARG A 100 -10.75 11.33 -24.88
N GLU A 101 -9.73 11.25 -25.71
CA GLU A 101 -8.86 10.08 -25.84
C GLU A 101 -7.63 10.20 -24.95
N PHE A 102 -7.72 9.66 -23.73
CA PHE A 102 -6.59 9.50 -22.82
C PHE A 102 -6.89 8.39 -21.81
N ALA A 103 -5.85 7.74 -21.31
CA ALA A 103 -5.96 6.93 -20.10
C ALA A 103 -5.64 7.78 -18.87
N VAL A 104 -6.18 7.39 -17.72
CA VAL A 104 -5.68 7.87 -16.42
C VAL A 104 -4.79 6.78 -15.84
N ARG A 105 -3.58 7.16 -15.44
CA ARG A 105 -2.64 6.33 -14.69
C ARG A 105 -2.24 7.05 -13.43
N ASN A 106 -2.14 6.30 -12.35
CA ASN A 106 -1.64 6.86 -11.11
C ASN A 106 -0.13 6.74 -11.08
N TYR A 107 0.54 7.76 -10.56
CA TYR A 107 1.98 7.76 -10.36
C TYR A 107 2.33 7.97 -8.89
N ARG A 108 3.49 7.48 -8.49
CA ARG A 108 4.09 7.70 -7.17
C ARG A 108 5.59 7.94 -7.29
N PRO A 109 6.23 8.66 -6.35
CA PRO A 109 7.66 8.62 -6.19
C PRO A 109 8.16 7.19 -5.95
N SER A 110 9.31 6.84 -6.52
CA SER A 110 9.98 5.55 -6.34
C SER A 110 10.40 5.32 -4.88
N THR A 111 10.63 6.40 -4.14
CA THR A 111 10.95 6.45 -2.71
C THR A 111 9.76 6.08 -1.82
N GLN A 112 8.52 6.28 -2.31
CA GLN A 112 7.32 5.89 -1.58
C GLN A 112 6.96 4.43 -1.87
N PRO A 113 6.59 3.62 -0.85
CA PRO A 113 6.16 2.26 -1.08
C PRO A 113 4.88 2.24 -1.93
N GLU A 114 4.69 1.20 -2.71
CA GLU A 114 3.45 1.06 -3.46
C GLU A 114 2.25 0.90 -2.52
N PRO A 115 1.20 1.74 -2.65
CA PRO A 115 0.06 1.67 -1.76
C PRO A 115 -0.59 0.29 -1.84
N ARG A 116 -0.78 -0.35 -0.69
CA ARG A 116 -1.46 -1.64 -0.60
C ARG A 116 -2.96 -1.40 -0.40
N PRO A 117 -3.83 -1.92 -1.27
CA PRO A 117 -5.27 -1.74 -1.07
C PRO A 117 -5.72 -2.55 0.13
N TYR A 118 -6.69 -2.02 0.87
CA TYR A 118 -7.17 -2.64 2.11
C TYR A 118 -8.67 -2.44 2.34
N CYS A 119 -9.25 -3.27 3.21
CA CYS A 119 -10.57 -3.04 3.79
C CYS A 119 -10.51 -3.26 5.31
N VAL A 120 -11.40 -2.57 6.04
CA VAL A 120 -11.46 -2.62 7.51
C VAL A 120 -12.84 -3.11 7.93
N PHE A 121 -12.85 -4.04 8.87
CA PHE A 121 -14.04 -4.55 9.52
C PHE A 121 -13.99 -4.24 11.01
N THR A 122 -15.12 -3.82 11.54
CA THR A 122 -15.38 -3.83 12.99
C THR A 122 -15.87 -5.22 13.38
N ILE A 123 -15.41 -5.71 14.53
CA ILE A 123 -15.82 -7.01 15.07
C ILE A 123 -16.91 -6.75 16.09
N LEU A 124 -18.14 -7.17 15.76
CA LEU A 124 -19.27 -7.12 16.67
C LEU A 124 -19.34 -8.41 17.50
N LYS A 125 -20.09 -8.35 18.60
CA LYS A 125 -20.52 -9.56 19.30
C LYS A 125 -21.38 -10.43 18.36
N PRO A 126 -21.46 -11.76 18.58
CA PRO A 126 -22.23 -12.65 17.69
C PRO A 126 -23.70 -12.24 17.54
N ASP A 127 -24.30 -11.72 18.61
CA ASP A 127 -25.66 -11.19 18.65
C ASP A 127 -25.82 -9.77 18.08
N ALA A 128 -24.76 -9.19 17.51
CA ALA A 128 -24.68 -7.81 17.03
C ALA A 128 -25.03 -6.72 18.07
N SER A 129 -25.09 -7.04 19.37
CA SER A 129 -25.48 -6.08 20.43
C SER A 129 -24.45 -4.96 20.66
N GLY A 130 -23.27 -5.05 20.05
CA GLY A 130 -22.25 -4.02 20.09
C GLY A 130 -20.88 -4.55 19.69
N ASN A 131 -19.86 -3.71 19.87
CA ASN A 131 -18.48 -4.08 19.55
C ASN A 131 -17.95 -5.17 20.48
N ARG A 132 -17.26 -6.16 19.90
CA ARG A 132 -16.51 -7.16 20.66
C ARG A 132 -15.06 -6.69 20.83
N ALA A 133 -14.61 -6.68 22.08
CA ALA A 133 -13.26 -6.30 22.43
C ALA A 133 -12.41 -7.53 22.73
N PHE A 134 -11.16 -7.52 22.27
CA PHE A 134 -10.16 -8.54 22.56
C PHE A 134 -8.92 -7.92 23.17
N ASN A 135 -8.28 -8.62 24.11
CA ASN A 135 -6.98 -8.20 24.63
C ASN A 135 -5.92 -8.29 23.52
N THR A 136 -5.28 -7.15 23.23
CA THR A 136 -4.31 -7.03 22.13
C THR A 136 -3.16 -8.03 22.26
N ALA A 137 -2.48 -8.09 23.41
CA ALA A 137 -1.32 -8.97 23.59
C ALA A 137 -1.68 -10.47 23.47
N ARG A 138 -2.82 -10.87 24.03
CA ARG A 138 -3.23 -12.28 24.07
C ARG A 138 -3.93 -12.77 22.81
N ARG A 139 -4.63 -11.90 22.07
CA ARG A 139 -5.54 -12.30 20.97
C ARG A 139 -5.17 -11.78 19.58
N THR A 140 -4.12 -10.98 19.43
CA THR A 140 -3.68 -10.50 18.10
C THR A 140 -3.46 -11.67 17.12
N ARG A 141 -2.69 -12.69 17.52
CA ARG A 141 -2.48 -13.89 16.70
C ARG A 141 -3.81 -14.56 16.32
N ASP A 142 -4.67 -14.75 17.32
CA ASP A 142 -5.90 -15.52 17.16
C ASP A 142 -6.87 -14.81 16.21
N VAL A 143 -7.05 -13.50 16.37
CA VAL A 143 -7.90 -12.69 15.48
C VAL A 143 -7.37 -12.70 14.04
N ALA A 144 -6.05 -12.59 13.85
CA ALA A 144 -5.47 -12.71 12.51
C ALA A 144 -5.74 -14.10 11.89
N ALA A 145 -5.68 -15.17 12.70
CA ALA A 145 -5.97 -16.52 12.25
C ALA A 145 -7.46 -16.73 11.91
N TRP A 146 -8.38 -16.23 12.74
CA TRP A 146 -9.82 -16.32 12.48
C TRP A 146 -10.22 -15.59 11.20
N ILE A 147 -9.65 -14.42 10.96
CA ILE A 147 -9.94 -13.66 9.72
C ILE A 147 -9.35 -14.35 8.50
N ARG A 148 -8.13 -14.88 8.62
CA ARG A 148 -7.53 -15.68 7.55
C ARG A 148 -8.40 -16.90 7.21
N HIS A 149 -8.95 -17.57 8.21
CA HIS A 149 -9.85 -18.69 8.02
C HIS A 149 -11.16 -18.25 7.33
N ALA A 150 -11.80 -17.18 7.80
CA ALA A 150 -13.00 -16.63 7.16
C ALA A 150 -12.73 -16.21 5.70
N VAL A 151 -11.56 -15.63 5.41
CA VAL A 151 -11.16 -15.33 4.02
C VAL A 151 -11.00 -16.60 3.20
N ALA A 152 -10.46 -17.69 3.76
CA ALA A 152 -10.36 -18.97 3.06
C ALA A 152 -11.76 -19.54 2.73
N GLU A 153 -12.68 -19.54 3.70
CA GLU A 153 -14.06 -20.06 3.55
C GLU A 153 -14.83 -19.34 2.44
N ILE A 154 -14.63 -18.03 2.23
CA ILE A 154 -15.29 -17.31 1.13
C ILE A 154 -14.58 -17.45 -0.22
N CYS A 155 -13.31 -17.84 -0.23
CA CYS A 155 -12.51 -17.97 -1.46
C CYS A 155 -12.61 -19.38 -2.06
N GLU A 156 -12.64 -20.42 -1.22
CA GLU A 156 -12.71 -21.82 -1.66
C GLU A 156 -13.90 -22.10 -2.61
N PRO A 157 -15.14 -21.66 -2.30
CA PRO A 157 -16.29 -21.91 -3.18
C PRO A 157 -16.35 -20.98 -4.40
N ALA A 158 -15.48 -19.97 -4.47
CA ALA A 158 -15.53 -18.96 -5.53
C ALA A 158 -14.68 -19.33 -6.76
N ASP A 159 -14.14 -20.56 -6.81
CA ASP A 159 -13.26 -21.10 -7.86
C ASP A 159 -12.16 -20.11 -8.27
N TRP A 160 -11.54 -19.49 -7.27
CA TRP A 160 -10.49 -18.51 -7.49
C TRP A 160 -9.14 -19.24 -7.59
N PRO A 161 -8.55 -19.41 -8.79
CA PRO A 161 -7.44 -20.34 -9.03
C PRO A 161 -6.19 -20.10 -8.16
N ASP A 162 -5.91 -18.85 -7.78
CA ASP A 162 -4.67 -18.49 -7.07
C ASP A 162 -4.85 -18.19 -5.58
N PHE A 163 -6.04 -18.41 -5.00
CA PHE A 163 -6.35 -17.94 -3.64
C PHE A 163 -5.40 -18.52 -2.58
N LEU A 164 -4.90 -19.76 -2.77
CA LEU A 164 -3.94 -20.41 -1.89
C LEU A 164 -2.62 -19.63 -1.78
N GLN A 165 -2.19 -18.95 -2.84
CA GLN A 165 -0.98 -18.14 -2.82
C GLN A 165 -1.16 -16.88 -1.97
N PHE A 166 -2.32 -16.22 -2.08
CA PHE A 166 -2.63 -15.00 -1.34
C PHE A 166 -2.97 -15.29 0.13
N VAL A 167 -3.75 -16.33 0.39
CA VAL A 167 -4.30 -16.66 1.72
C VAL A 167 -3.37 -17.59 2.50
N HIS A 168 -2.84 -18.62 1.86
CA HIS A 168 -1.97 -19.61 2.50
C HIS A 168 -0.48 -19.35 2.34
N GLY A 169 -0.11 -18.56 1.34
CA GLY A 169 1.28 -18.26 1.08
C GLY A 169 2.04 -19.43 0.46
N HIS A 170 1.33 -20.36 -0.16
CA HIS A 170 1.92 -21.47 -0.88
C HIS A 170 2.03 -21.14 -2.38
N ASP A 171 3.05 -21.64 -3.06
CA ASP A 171 3.10 -21.59 -4.51
C ASP A 171 2.09 -22.59 -5.13
N ALA A 172 2.03 -22.63 -6.47
CA ALA A 172 1.17 -23.56 -7.20
C ALA A 172 1.42 -25.04 -6.83
N ASP A 173 2.62 -25.37 -6.35
CA ASP A 173 3.03 -26.70 -5.88
C ASP A 173 2.75 -26.95 -4.38
N ARG A 174 1.99 -26.06 -3.72
CA ARG A 174 1.70 -26.08 -2.28
C ARG A 174 2.94 -25.99 -1.37
N LYS A 175 4.08 -25.53 -1.88
CA LYS A 175 5.29 -25.29 -1.07
C LYS A 175 5.23 -23.90 -0.45
N PRO A 176 5.76 -23.70 0.78
CA PRO A 176 5.76 -22.38 1.40
C PRO A 176 6.63 -21.39 0.60
N ASN A 177 6.06 -20.24 0.20
CA ASN A 177 6.83 -19.20 -0.51
C ASN A 177 8.06 -18.78 0.32
N ARG A 178 9.22 -18.70 -0.37
CA ARG A 178 10.46 -18.10 0.14
C ARG A 178 10.29 -16.57 0.27
N SER A 179 11.17 -15.91 1.03
CA SER A 179 11.09 -14.48 1.39
C SER A 179 10.88 -13.54 0.20
N GLU A 180 11.43 -13.88 -0.97
CA GLU A 180 11.35 -13.12 -2.23
C GLU A 180 9.93 -13.03 -2.81
N ASN A 181 9.12 -14.08 -2.68
CA ASN A 181 7.71 -14.12 -3.16
C ASN A 181 6.69 -13.85 -2.05
N SER A 182 7.14 -13.38 -0.88
CA SER A 182 6.25 -13.17 0.28
C SER A 182 5.33 -11.95 0.12
N SER A 183 5.69 -11.00 -0.74
CA SER A 183 4.96 -9.75 -1.00
C SER A 183 3.55 -9.95 -1.57
N HIS A 184 3.27 -11.13 -2.14
CA HIS A 184 2.00 -11.54 -2.74
C HIS A 184 0.95 -12.06 -1.73
N ARG A 185 1.22 -12.05 -0.43
CA ARG A 185 0.26 -12.52 0.59
C ARG A 185 -0.66 -11.42 1.10
N PHE A 186 -1.88 -11.78 1.47
CA PHE A 186 -2.72 -10.93 2.31
C PHE A 186 -2.07 -10.73 3.68
N GLN A 187 -2.16 -9.52 4.19
CA GLN A 187 -1.88 -9.23 5.59
C GLN A 187 -3.21 -9.16 6.34
N TYR A 188 -3.29 -9.92 7.43
CA TYR A 188 -4.40 -9.88 8.36
C TYR A 188 -3.90 -9.08 9.57
N LEU A 189 -4.36 -7.84 9.68
CA LEU A 189 -3.85 -6.85 10.63
C LEU A 189 -4.94 -6.51 11.64
N PRO A 190 -5.00 -7.22 12.77
CA PRO A 190 -5.84 -6.86 13.89
C PRO A 190 -5.47 -5.44 14.34
N LEU A 191 -6.46 -4.54 14.47
CA LEU A 191 -6.26 -3.13 14.80
C LEU A 191 -6.64 -2.84 16.27
N PRO A 192 -5.66 -2.64 17.15
CA PRO A 192 -5.90 -2.05 18.47
C PRO A 192 -6.60 -0.69 18.35
N THR A 193 -7.42 -0.34 19.33
CA THR A 193 -8.06 0.98 19.32
C THR A 193 -7.07 2.02 19.83
N VAL A 194 -6.83 3.09 19.07
CA VAL A 194 -6.06 4.25 19.53
C VAL A 194 -7.04 5.30 20.03
N ASN A 195 -7.05 5.55 21.34
CA ASN A 195 -7.98 6.49 21.95
C ASN A 195 -7.55 7.93 21.63
N SER A 196 -8.42 8.71 20.97
CA SER A 196 -8.13 10.09 20.57
C SER A 196 -7.95 11.05 21.74
N LYS A 197 -8.57 10.79 22.89
CA LYS A 197 -8.53 11.68 24.06
C LYS A 197 -7.38 11.34 25.01
N LEU A 198 -7.13 10.05 25.19
CA LEU A 198 -6.14 9.55 26.13
C LEU A 198 -4.77 9.27 25.49
N HIS A 199 -4.67 9.38 24.16
CA HIS A 199 -3.46 9.05 23.38
C HIS A 199 -2.82 7.71 23.79
N ARG A 200 -3.68 6.71 24.03
CA ARG A 200 -3.27 5.36 24.46
C ARG A 200 -3.87 4.30 23.56
N VAL A 201 -3.15 3.18 23.47
CA VAL A 201 -3.63 1.96 22.84
C VAL A 201 -4.52 1.21 23.83
N GLU A 202 -5.64 0.71 23.32
CA GLU A 202 -6.61 -0.08 24.07
C GLU A 202 -6.85 -1.44 23.39
N SER A 203 -7.92 -2.12 23.83
CA SER A 203 -8.39 -3.36 23.27
C SER A 203 -8.64 -3.29 21.76
N LEU A 204 -8.43 -4.44 21.14
CA LEU A 204 -8.70 -4.66 19.75
C LEU A 204 -10.20 -4.82 19.50
N ARG A 205 -10.72 -4.11 18.49
CA ARG A 205 -12.14 -4.12 18.10
C ARG A 205 -12.35 -4.18 16.59
N ARG A 206 -11.27 -4.11 15.82
CA ARG A 206 -11.27 -4.01 14.35
C ARG A 206 -10.17 -4.90 13.77
N VAL A 207 -10.29 -5.17 12.49
CA VAL A 207 -9.27 -5.86 11.71
C VAL A 207 -9.24 -5.31 10.29
N MET A 208 -8.03 -5.17 9.77
CA MET A 208 -7.78 -4.76 8.40
C MET A 208 -7.25 -5.95 7.61
N VAL A 209 -7.81 -6.16 6.42
CA VAL A 209 -7.26 -7.09 5.43
C VAL A 209 -6.61 -6.26 4.34
N VAL A 210 -5.31 -6.48 4.13
CA VAL A 210 -4.48 -5.72 3.19
C VAL A 210 -3.99 -6.65 2.10
N ALA A 211 -4.22 -6.28 0.84
CA ALA A 211 -3.77 -7.06 -0.31
C ALA A 211 -2.37 -6.63 -0.75
N PRO A 212 -1.72 -7.45 -1.60
CA PRO A 212 -0.56 -7.00 -2.36
C PRO A 212 -0.91 -5.76 -3.22
N PRO A 213 0.10 -4.95 -3.57
CA PRO A 213 -0.09 -3.83 -4.47
C PRO A 213 -0.79 -4.23 -5.79
N GLY A 214 -1.64 -3.35 -6.32
CA GLY A 214 -2.37 -3.58 -7.57
C GLY A 214 -3.53 -4.59 -7.50
N ARG A 215 -3.86 -5.11 -6.32
CA ARG A 215 -4.93 -6.12 -6.12
C ARG A 215 -6.21 -5.54 -5.51
N GLN A 216 -6.65 -4.37 -6.00
CA GLN A 216 -7.86 -3.70 -5.52
C GLN A 216 -9.13 -4.53 -5.77
N ASP A 217 -9.18 -5.24 -6.88
CA ASP A 217 -10.24 -6.19 -7.23
C ASP A 217 -10.44 -7.25 -6.14
N ARG A 218 -9.33 -7.75 -5.57
CA ARG A 218 -9.35 -8.75 -4.49
C ARG A 218 -9.91 -8.19 -3.19
N ILE A 219 -9.54 -6.96 -2.83
CA ILE A 219 -10.14 -6.27 -1.68
C ILE A 219 -11.63 -6.03 -1.90
N ASN A 220 -12.04 -5.64 -3.10
CA ASN A 220 -13.45 -5.42 -3.42
C ASN A 220 -14.27 -6.72 -3.34
N PHE A 221 -13.67 -7.87 -3.67
CA PHE A 221 -14.26 -9.18 -3.46
C PHE A 221 -14.41 -9.50 -1.96
N ILE A 222 -13.33 -9.44 -1.19
CA ILE A 222 -13.31 -9.73 0.26
C ILE A 222 -14.31 -8.83 1.01
N ARG A 223 -14.30 -7.52 0.73
CA ARG A 223 -15.19 -6.54 1.36
C ARG A 223 -16.67 -6.91 1.20
N ARG A 224 -17.07 -7.39 0.02
CA ARG A 224 -18.46 -7.76 -0.26
C ARG A 224 -18.87 -9.07 0.40
N ARG A 225 -17.97 -10.06 0.42
CA ARG A 225 -18.28 -11.42 0.91
C ARG A 225 -18.11 -11.59 2.43
N LEU A 226 -17.25 -10.80 3.07
CA LEU A 226 -17.07 -10.85 4.52
C LEU A 226 -18.07 -9.98 5.31
N LEU A 227 -18.84 -9.12 4.63
CA LEU A 227 -19.88 -8.35 5.31
C LEU A 227 -20.92 -9.30 5.91
N GLY A 228 -21.13 -9.23 7.23
CA GLY A 228 -22.03 -10.11 7.95
C GLY A 228 -21.48 -11.52 8.17
N HIS A 229 -20.21 -11.78 7.87
CA HIS A 229 -19.61 -13.10 8.09
C HIS A 229 -19.32 -13.34 9.57
N MET A 230 -19.64 -14.52 10.06
CA MET A 230 -19.36 -14.92 11.44
C MET A 230 -17.91 -15.42 11.56
N LEU A 231 -17.16 -14.91 12.54
CA LEU A 231 -15.87 -15.45 12.95
C LEU A 231 -16.08 -16.63 13.86
N LYS A 232 -15.36 -17.72 13.61
CA LYS A 232 -15.48 -18.97 14.35
C LYS A 232 -14.17 -19.39 14.98
N TRP A 233 -14.26 -20.08 16.12
CA TRP A 233 -13.15 -20.80 16.71
C TRP A 233 -13.64 -22.16 17.20
N GLY A 234 -13.26 -23.23 16.50
CA GLY A 234 -13.92 -24.52 16.68
C GLY A 234 -15.40 -24.39 16.35
N ASN A 235 -16.26 -24.74 17.30
CA ASN A 235 -17.71 -24.63 17.16
C ASN A 235 -18.28 -23.30 17.67
N ASP A 236 -17.45 -22.43 18.27
CA ASP A 236 -17.91 -21.20 18.90
C ASP A 236 -17.96 -20.05 17.91
N GLU A 237 -19.03 -19.26 17.98
CA GLU A 237 -19.15 -17.98 17.29
C GLU A 237 -18.45 -16.87 18.09
N ILE A 238 -17.37 -16.37 17.52
CA ILE A 238 -16.47 -15.41 18.16
C ILE A 238 -16.76 -13.98 17.74
N GLY A 239 -17.56 -13.72 16.70
CA GLY A 239 -18.02 -12.35 16.43
C GLY A 239 -18.43 -12.14 15.00
N LEU A 240 -19.23 -11.12 14.78
CA LEU A 240 -19.79 -10.80 13.47
C LEU A 240 -18.97 -9.69 12.81
N LEU A 241 -18.56 -9.89 11.56
CA LEU A 241 -17.86 -8.86 10.79
C LEU A 241 -18.83 -7.84 10.21
N ASN A 242 -18.58 -6.57 10.51
CA ASN A 242 -19.27 -5.47 9.86
C ASN A 242 -18.26 -4.57 9.14
N VAL A 243 -18.55 -4.20 7.90
CA VAL A 243 -17.70 -3.26 7.16
C VAL A 243 -17.77 -1.91 7.87
N GLN A 244 -16.61 -1.28 8.09
CA GLN A 244 -16.57 0.06 8.67
C GLN A 244 -16.79 1.13 7.57
N PRO A 245 -17.93 1.84 7.53
CA PRO A 245 -18.16 2.89 6.54
C PRO A 245 -17.49 4.21 6.96
N GLY A 246 -17.25 5.08 5.97
CA GLY A 246 -16.96 6.49 6.20
C GLY A 246 -15.63 6.79 6.89
N LYS A 247 -15.55 7.93 7.59
CA LYS A 247 -14.40 8.33 8.43
C LYS A 247 -14.34 7.48 9.69
N ASP A 248 -13.14 7.07 10.06
CA ASP A 248 -12.90 6.30 11.28
C ASP A 248 -11.54 6.70 11.83
N TRP A 249 -11.55 7.42 12.95
CA TRP A 249 -10.35 7.93 13.61
C TRP A 249 -9.31 6.82 13.80
N VAL A 250 -9.75 5.64 14.25
CA VAL A 250 -8.84 4.52 14.55
C VAL A 250 -8.15 4.06 13.27
N ARG A 251 -8.90 3.83 12.19
CA ARG A 251 -8.32 3.48 10.88
C ARG A 251 -7.31 4.53 10.42
N GLU A 252 -7.65 5.81 10.55
CA GLU A 252 -6.81 6.93 10.11
C GLU A 252 -5.44 6.92 10.81
N GLN A 253 -5.35 6.51 12.08
CA GLN A 253 -4.06 6.39 12.77
C GLN A 253 -3.15 5.34 12.13
N TYR A 254 -3.72 4.33 11.46
CA TYR A 254 -2.94 3.30 10.77
C TYR A 254 -2.67 3.63 9.29
N THR A 255 -3.42 4.54 8.68
CA THR A 255 -3.40 4.72 7.21
C THR A 255 -2.95 6.10 6.76
N CYS A 256 -3.08 7.13 7.60
CA CYS A 256 -2.68 8.48 7.24
C CYS A 256 -1.16 8.60 7.05
N GLU A 257 -0.76 9.50 6.16
CA GLU A 257 0.63 9.75 5.85
C GLU A 257 1.38 10.32 7.06
N SER A 258 2.51 9.73 7.41
CA SER A 258 3.32 10.15 8.56
C SER A 258 4.80 9.87 8.32
N ALA A 259 5.65 10.71 8.88
CA ALA A 259 7.08 10.42 9.01
C ALA A 259 7.38 9.59 10.28
N HIS A 260 6.51 9.64 11.28
CA HIS A 260 6.67 9.00 12.59
C HIS A 260 5.75 7.79 12.72
N TRP A 261 6.35 6.63 12.94
CA TRP A 261 5.64 5.37 13.06
C TRP A 261 6.12 4.59 14.28
N THR A 262 5.17 4.06 15.05
CA THR A 262 5.45 3.31 16.27
C THR A 262 4.69 1.99 16.25
N SER A 263 5.35 0.89 16.64
CA SER A 263 4.69 -0.42 16.68
C SER A 263 3.65 -0.52 17.81
N VAL A 264 2.45 -1.00 17.51
CA VAL A 264 1.41 -1.37 18.49
C VAL A 264 1.31 -2.87 18.72
N THR A 265 1.91 -3.66 17.83
CA THR A 265 2.18 -5.08 18.02
C THR A 265 3.67 -5.33 17.74
N PRO A 266 4.35 -6.24 18.47
CA PRO A 266 5.79 -6.45 18.32
C PRO A 266 6.17 -6.83 16.89
N VAL A 267 7.29 -6.30 16.41
CA VAL A 267 7.94 -6.78 15.19
C VAL A 267 8.69 -8.07 15.52
N ILE A 268 8.38 -9.14 14.79
CA ILE A 268 9.10 -10.40 14.87
C ILE A 268 10.19 -10.39 13.80
N LEU A 269 11.46 -10.34 14.22
CA LEU A 269 12.60 -10.32 13.32
C LEU A 269 12.80 -11.67 12.62
N ASP A 270 13.38 -11.62 11.42
CA ASP A 270 13.69 -12.79 10.58
C ASP A 270 14.97 -13.52 11.06
N GLY A 271 15.09 -13.69 12.38
CA GLY A 271 16.27 -14.23 13.05
C GLY A 271 16.39 -13.79 14.51
N TYR A 272 17.33 -14.41 15.21
CA TYR A 272 17.73 -13.99 16.56
C TYR A 272 18.82 -12.92 16.45
N ASP A 273 18.70 -11.89 17.28
CA ASP A 273 19.66 -10.79 17.35
C ASP A 273 20.85 -11.07 18.28
N ASP A 274 20.80 -12.17 19.04
CA ASP A 274 21.82 -12.57 20.02
C ASP A 274 22.20 -11.45 20.99
N ARG A 275 21.24 -10.55 21.30
CA ARG A 275 21.43 -9.34 22.11
C ARG A 275 22.49 -8.37 21.55
N ASN A 276 22.76 -8.42 20.25
CA ASN A 276 23.69 -7.53 19.56
C ASN A 276 22.92 -6.43 18.82
N ALA A 277 23.10 -5.17 19.25
CA ALA A 277 22.41 -4.02 18.68
C ALA A 277 22.62 -3.84 17.17
N ALA A 278 23.85 -4.01 16.67
CA ALA A 278 24.14 -3.90 15.24
C ALA A 278 23.45 -5.00 14.41
N LYS A 279 23.35 -6.21 14.98
CA LYS A 279 22.60 -7.32 14.38
C LYS A 279 21.09 -7.03 14.37
N THR A 280 20.55 -6.47 15.46
CA THR A 280 19.15 -6.04 15.54
C THR A 280 18.84 -5.01 14.47
N GLU A 281 19.69 -3.98 14.33
CA GLU A 281 19.52 -2.94 13.31
C GLU A 281 19.54 -3.51 11.89
N LYS A 282 20.49 -4.40 11.58
CA LYS A 282 20.57 -5.08 10.28
C LYS A 282 19.30 -5.88 9.97
N LEU A 283 18.76 -6.62 10.95
CA LEU A 283 17.52 -7.38 10.80
C LEU A 283 16.31 -6.47 10.62
N LEU A 284 16.28 -5.32 11.28
CA LEU A 284 15.23 -4.31 11.15
C LEU A 284 15.25 -3.63 9.78
N ARG A 285 16.42 -3.25 9.27
CA ARG A 285 16.58 -2.74 7.90
C ARG A 285 16.17 -3.80 6.86
N LYS A 286 16.54 -5.07 7.07
CA LYS A 286 16.05 -6.19 6.26
C LYS A 286 14.52 -6.30 6.32
N ALA A 287 13.90 -6.05 7.48
CA ALA A 287 12.45 -6.09 7.64
C ALA A 287 11.73 -4.98 6.86
N LEU A 288 12.31 -3.77 6.77
CA LEU A 288 11.81 -2.67 5.93
C LEU A 288 11.89 -3.05 4.44
N SER A 289 13.05 -3.51 3.99
CA SER A 289 13.25 -3.96 2.61
C SER A 289 12.28 -5.10 2.23
N ASN A 290 12.11 -6.09 3.10
CA ASN A 290 11.14 -7.18 2.92
C ASN A 290 9.66 -6.73 2.90
N ALA A 291 9.37 -5.54 3.44
CA ALA A 291 8.05 -4.92 3.38
C ALA A 291 7.85 -4.07 2.10
N GLY A 292 8.91 -3.88 1.30
CA GLY A 292 8.93 -3.01 0.13
C GLY A 292 9.12 -1.53 0.48
N ILE A 293 9.66 -1.22 1.67
CA ILE A 293 9.92 0.13 2.13
C ILE A 293 11.40 0.43 1.93
N ASN A 294 11.69 1.26 0.92
CA ASN A 294 13.04 1.72 0.57
C ASN A 294 13.31 3.17 0.99
N ALA A 295 12.40 3.76 1.78
CA ALA A 295 12.55 5.11 2.27
C ALA A 295 13.73 5.24 3.23
N GLU A 296 14.39 6.39 3.20
CA GLU A 296 15.49 6.70 4.11
C GLU A 296 14.95 6.91 5.54
N VAL A 297 15.66 6.31 6.50
CA VAL A 297 15.32 6.33 7.92
C VAL A 297 16.23 7.30 8.64
N ALA A 298 15.64 8.36 9.21
CA ALA A 298 16.35 9.37 9.99
C ALA A 298 16.63 8.90 11.43
N GLU A 299 15.67 8.23 12.07
CA GLU A 299 15.83 7.64 13.41
C GLU A 299 15.19 6.26 13.47
N PHE A 300 15.86 5.34 14.16
CA PHE A 300 15.39 3.96 14.33
C PHE A 300 15.65 3.47 15.76
N ASP A 301 14.63 3.52 16.61
CA ASP A 301 14.70 3.02 17.97
C ASP A 301 14.01 1.65 18.08
N TRP A 302 14.52 0.80 18.97
CA TRP A 302 13.88 -0.46 19.34
C TRP A 302 14.05 -0.79 20.81
N GLN A 303 13.04 -1.42 21.41
CA GLN A 303 13.10 -1.86 22.81
C GLN A 303 12.08 -2.98 23.10
N PRO A 304 12.18 -3.69 24.24
CA PRO A 304 11.20 -4.71 24.64
C PRO A 304 9.84 -4.15 25.11
N LEU A 305 9.79 -2.87 25.48
CA LEU A 305 8.57 -2.19 25.95
C LEU A 305 7.87 -1.46 24.80
N GLY A 306 6.55 -1.34 24.85
CA GLY A 306 5.82 -0.47 23.94
C GLY A 306 6.25 0.99 24.08
N PHE A 307 6.34 1.71 22.97
CA PHE A 307 6.65 3.16 22.95
C PHE A 307 5.41 4.04 23.21
N MET A 308 4.21 3.46 23.20
CA MET A 308 2.95 4.16 23.47
C MET A 308 2.28 3.61 24.73
N SER A 309 1.60 4.48 25.46
CA SER A 309 0.79 4.08 26.61
C SER A 309 -0.25 3.02 26.21
N GLY A 310 -0.39 1.98 27.02
CA GLY A 310 -1.30 0.86 26.76
C GLY A 310 -0.77 -0.21 25.80
N VAL A 311 0.41 -0.03 25.20
CA VAL A 311 1.10 -1.11 24.48
C VAL A 311 1.86 -1.98 25.48
N GLU A 312 1.48 -3.25 25.57
CA GLU A 312 2.10 -4.24 26.44
C GLU A 312 3.54 -4.56 26.00
N PRO A 313 4.41 -5.05 26.90
CA PRO A 313 5.76 -5.48 26.53
C PRO A 313 5.75 -6.74 25.66
N VAL A 314 6.80 -6.96 24.87
CA VAL A 314 6.90 -8.10 23.93
C VAL A 314 6.64 -9.47 24.58
N ARG A 315 7.00 -9.64 25.86
CA ARG A 315 6.79 -10.89 26.63
C ARG A 315 5.33 -11.22 26.92
N ALA A 316 4.43 -10.22 26.88
CA ALA A 316 3.01 -10.42 27.10
C ALA A 316 2.30 -10.98 25.85
N PHE A 317 2.89 -10.75 24.67
CA PHE A 317 2.30 -11.16 23.40
C PHE A 317 2.41 -12.66 23.17
N VAL A 318 1.29 -13.26 22.77
CA VAL A 318 1.26 -14.68 22.39
C VAL A 318 1.71 -14.83 20.94
N ARG A 319 2.89 -15.44 20.76
CA ARG A 319 3.52 -15.60 19.45
C ARG A 319 2.72 -16.54 18.52
N PRO A 320 2.64 -16.24 17.20
CA PRO A 320 2.18 -17.21 16.21
C PRO A 320 3.04 -18.46 16.18
N GLU A 321 2.40 -19.63 16.05
CA GLU A 321 3.10 -20.90 15.89
C GLU A 321 4.02 -20.88 14.66
N LYS A 322 5.16 -21.57 14.75
CA LYS A 322 6.17 -21.69 13.68
C LYS A 322 6.86 -20.37 13.28
N LEU A 323 6.61 -19.26 13.99
CA LEU A 323 7.45 -18.06 13.86
C LEU A 323 8.53 -18.08 14.94
N HIS A 324 9.76 -17.78 14.55
CA HIS A 324 10.93 -17.73 15.43
C HIS A 324 11.59 -16.35 15.33
N GLY A 325 12.66 -16.12 16.10
CA GLY A 325 13.40 -14.86 16.11
C GLY A 325 13.02 -13.89 17.22
N THR A 326 13.81 -12.82 17.37
CA THR A 326 13.63 -11.82 18.43
C THR A 326 12.38 -10.97 18.18
N MET A 327 11.64 -10.65 19.25
CA MET A 327 10.53 -9.69 19.19
C MET A 327 10.96 -8.37 19.80
N VAL A 328 10.71 -7.28 19.09
CA VAL A 328 10.98 -5.91 19.57
C VAL A 328 9.80 -5.01 19.23
N HIS A 329 9.57 -4.01 20.07
CA HIS A 329 8.84 -2.83 19.65
C HIS A 329 9.82 -1.87 18.98
N ILE A 330 9.31 -1.11 18.03
CA ILE A 330 10.09 -0.14 17.26
C ILE A 330 9.39 1.22 17.21
N ARG A 331 10.21 2.25 17.04
CA ARG A 331 9.81 3.59 16.65
C ARG A 331 10.73 4.03 15.51
N ILE A 332 10.15 4.48 14.41
CA ILE A 332 10.86 4.86 13.21
C ILE A 332 10.46 6.29 12.84
N ARG A 333 11.45 7.11 12.48
CA ARG A 333 11.27 8.38 11.81
C ARG A 333 11.88 8.31 10.41
N PHE A 334 11.06 8.44 9.38
CA PHE A 334 11.52 8.55 7.99
C PHE A 334 11.87 10.00 7.65
N THR A 335 12.73 10.21 6.65
CA THR A 335 13.05 11.55 6.12
C THR A 335 11.88 12.17 5.36
N HIS A 336 11.01 11.33 4.81
CA HIS A 336 9.78 11.73 4.12
C HIS A 336 8.56 11.08 4.76
N ARG A 337 7.38 11.68 4.57
CA ARG A 337 6.13 11.08 5.03
C ARG A 337 5.79 9.87 4.15
N LEU A 338 5.35 8.78 4.76
CA LEU A 338 4.93 7.57 4.07
C LEU A 338 3.45 7.28 4.41
N PRO A 339 2.65 6.78 3.45
CA PRO A 339 1.31 6.31 3.72
C PRO A 339 1.33 4.95 4.43
N GLY A 340 0.34 4.71 5.29
CA GLY A 340 0.09 3.38 5.86
C GLY A 340 -0.87 2.53 5.01
N PRO A 341 -1.21 1.31 5.46
CA PRO A 341 -0.74 0.65 6.68
C PRO A 341 0.70 0.13 6.58
N LEU A 342 1.47 0.29 7.66
CA LEU A 342 2.81 -0.28 7.77
C LEU A 342 2.81 -1.50 8.69
N ALA A 343 3.28 -2.64 8.16
CA ALA A 343 3.47 -3.86 8.93
C ALA A 343 4.82 -4.52 8.59
N LEU A 344 5.66 -4.72 9.61
CA LEU A 344 7.06 -5.15 9.46
C LEU A 344 7.35 -6.52 10.08
N GLY A 345 8.45 -7.12 9.62
CA GLY A 345 8.97 -8.38 10.16
C GLY A 345 8.24 -9.62 9.64
N ALA A 346 8.66 -10.79 10.11
CA ALA A 346 8.13 -12.09 9.70
C ALA A 346 6.66 -12.28 10.12
N GLY A 347 6.22 -11.53 11.13
CA GLY A 347 4.86 -11.56 11.68
C GLY A 347 3.79 -10.79 10.89
N ARG A 348 4.17 -9.99 9.89
CA ARG A 348 3.25 -9.07 9.17
C ARG A 348 2.04 -9.71 8.48
N TYR A 349 2.11 -11.01 8.19
CA TYR A 349 0.99 -11.77 7.60
C TYR A 349 0.13 -12.50 8.65
N ARG A 350 0.48 -12.38 9.93
CA ARG A 350 -0.15 -13.10 11.05
C ARG A 350 -0.51 -12.17 12.22
N GLY A 351 -0.73 -10.90 11.92
CA GLY A 351 -1.18 -9.87 12.87
C GLY A 351 -0.10 -9.14 13.65
N PHE A 352 1.18 -9.39 13.38
CA PHE A 352 2.29 -8.80 14.15
C PHE A 352 3.04 -7.73 13.36
N GLY A 353 3.80 -6.91 14.08
CA GLY A 353 4.61 -5.84 13.52
C GLY A 353 3.82 -4.71 12.91
N LEU A 354 2.58 -4.49 13.34
CA LEU A 354 1.73 -3.37 12.93
C LEU A 354 2.20 -2.07 13.57
N LEU A 355 2.36 -1.02 12.77
CA LEU A 355 2.71 0.32 13.22
C LEU A 355 1.52 1.26 13.07
N VAL A 356 1.47 2.24 13.96
CA VAL A 356 0.54 3.37 13.96
C VAL A 356 1.33 4.66 13.78
N ASN A 357 0.72 5.67 13.18
CA ASN A 357 1.28 7.01 13.23
C ASN A 357 1.28 7.53 14.68
N ASN A 358 2.34 8.23 15.05
CA ASN A 358 2.50 8.82 16.36
C ASN A 358 2.88 10.29 16.18
N ALA A 359 2.04 11.01 15.44
CA ALA A 359 2.18 12.44 15.16
C ALA A 359 1.36 13.26 16.15
#